data_AF-A0A2W6CGJ9-F1
#
_entry.id   AF-A0A2W6CGJ9-F1
#
_cell.length_a   1.000
_cell.length_b   1.000
_cell.length_c   1.000
_cell.angle_alpha   90.00
_cell.angle_beta   90.00
_cell.angle_gamma   90.00
#
_symmetry.space_group_name_H-M   'P 1'
#
loop_
_entity.id
_entity.type
_entity.pdbx_description
1 polymer ?
#
loop_
_entity_poly.entity_id
_entity_poly.type
_entity_poly.pdbx_seq_one_letter_code
_entity_poly.pdbx_strand_id
1 'polypeptide(L)'
;MTTVWTVGHGTLLAEAFASLLGSADVDCVADVRSFPGSRHNPQFGREEMGRWAPAAGIDYLWLPGLGGRRRPVAASKHRALRHEAFRAYADHMESPAFLAGVGDLLTLAETASPAVMCSESVWWRCHRRLLADHLTLVRGIDVVHLMHDGRLSPHAPTDGVRLAGDALVYDVGITPPLSVT
;
A
#
# COMPACT_ATOMS: atom_id res chain seq x y z
N MET A 1 7.88 -17.48 -7.25
CA MET A 1 7.42 -16.68 -6.10
C MET A 1 6.77 -15.44 -6.66
N THR A 2 5.55 -15.13 -6.24
CA THR A 2 4.81 -13.94 -6.69
C THR A 2 5.39 -12.72 -5.99
N THR A 3 5.75 -11.69 -6.74
CA THR A 3 6.27 -10.41 -6.21
C THR A 3 5.23 -9.32 -6.46
N VAL A 4 5.05 -8.44 -5.48
CA VAL A 4 4.26 -7.22 -5.63
C VAL A 4 5.17 -6.02 -5.38
N TRP A 5 5.18 -5.07 -6.31
CA TRP A 5 5.92 -3.84 -6.14
C TRP A 5 5.09 -2.81 -5.39
N THR A 6 5.74 -1.82 -4.79
CA THR A 6 5.05 -0.62 -4.33
C THR A 6 5.76 0.62 -4.82
N VAL A 7 5.02 1.65 -5.18
CA VAL A 7 5.55 2.91 -5.67
C VAL A 7 4.74 4.10 -5.14
N GLY A 8 5.42 5.20 -4.89
CA GLY A 8 4.78 6.48 -4.60
C GLY A 8 4.83 7.34 -5.84
N HIS A 9 3.75 8.02 -6.21
CA HIS A 9 3.84 8.94 -7.35
C HIS A 9 4.49 10.29 -6.98
N GLY A 10 4.43 10.66 -5.70
CA GLY A 10 5.03 11.91 -5.21
C GLY A 10 4.59 13.11 -6.05
N THR A 11 5.58 13.80 -6.59
CA THR A 11 5.44 14.92 -7.53
C THR A 11 6.09 14.61 -8.89
N LEU A 12 6.27 13.33 -9.24
CA LEU A 12 6.85 12.97 -10.53
C LEU A 12 5.94 13.39 -11.69
N LEU A 13 6.52 13.65 -12.85
CA LEU A 13 5.77 13.78 -14.10
C LEU A 13 5.35 12.40 -14.60
N ALA A 14 4.34 12.34 -15.47
CA ALA A 14 3.80 11.07 -15.97
C ALA A 14 4.88 10.26 -16.70
N GLU A 15 5.69 10.90 -17.53
CA GLU A 15 6.76 10.27 -18.32
C GLU A 15 7.88 9.74 -17.43
N ALA A 16 8.25 10.51 -16.40
CA ALA A 16 9.26 10.09 -15.42
C ALA A 16 8.76 8.91 -14.58
N PHE A 17 7.48 8.92 -14.20
CA PHE A 17 6.86 7.83 -13.47
C PHE A 17 6.73 6.56 -14.34
N ALA A 18 6.32 6.68 -15.60
CA ALA A 18 6.28 5.57 -16.55
C ALA A 18 7.67 4.95 -16.75
N SER A 19 8.68 5.79 -16.94
CA SER A 19 10.07 5.34 -17.06
C SER A 19 10.56 4.62 -15.81
N LEU A 20 10.19 5.12 -14.63
CA LEU A 20 10.52 4.49 -13.35
C LEU A 20 9.88 3.09 -13.24
N LEU A 21 8.60 2.96 -13.58
CA LEU A 21 7.92 1.66 -13.59
C LEU A 21 8.57 0.67 -14.56
N GLY A 22 8.85 1.11 -15.79
CA GLY A 22 9.52 0.31 -16.79
C GLY A 22 10.92 -0.16 -16.36
N SER A 23 11.65 0.64 -15.59
CA SER A 23 12.98 0.24 -15.07
C SER A 23 12.94 -0.92 -14.06
N ALA A 24 11.75 -1.26 -13.55
CA ALA A 24 11.51 -2.34 -12.61
C ALA A 24 10.62 -3.45 -13.21
N ASP A 25 10.43 -3.45 -14.54
CA ASP A 25 9.55 -4.38 -15.26
C ASP A 25 8.12 -4.41 -14.73
N VAL A 26 7.63 -3.27 -14.21
CA VAL A 26 6.25 -3.10 -13.79
C VAL A 26 5.39 -2.74 -14.98
N ASP A 27 4.39 -3.58 -15.25
CA ASP A 27 3.44 -3.44 -16.36
C ASP A 27 2.04 -3.01 -15.90
N CYS A 28 1.77 -2.96 -14.59
CA CYS A 28 0.47 -2.61 -14.06
C CYS A 28 0.55 -1.76 -12.79
N VAL A 29 -0.28 -0.71 -12.72
CA VAL A 29 -0.46 0.12 -11.53
C VAL A 29 -1.77 -0.25 -10.83
N ALA A 30 -1.64 -0.77 -9.61
CA ALA A 30 -2.74 -0.94 -8.68
C ALA A 30 -2.84 0.31 -7.77
N ASP A 31 -3.70 1.25 -8.13
CA ASP A 31 -3.92 2.46 -7.35
C ASP A 31 -4.75 2.19 -6.09
N VAL A 32 -4.11 2.35 -4.94
CA VAL A 32 -4.72 2.12 -3.62
C VAL A 32 -5.06 3.42 -2.90
N ARG A 33 -5.15 4.55 -3.61
CA ARG A 33 -5.62 5.80 -3.02
C ARG A 33 -7.13 5.74 -2.80
N SER A 34 -7.59 6.14 -1.62
CA SER A 34 -9.04 6.26 -1.34
C SER A 34 -9.73 7.25 -2.27
N PHE A 35 -9.01 8.30 -2.68
CA PHE A 35 -9.48 9.36 -3.55
C PHE A 35 -8.40 9.64 -4.59
N PRO A 36 -8.43 8.98 -5.76
CA PRO A 36 -7.41 9.10 -6.80
C PRO A 36 -7.61 10.38 -7.64
N GLY A 37 -7.60 11.53 -6.97
CA GLY A 37 -7.71 12.85 -7.59
C GLY A 37 -6.78 13.84 -6.90
N SER A 38 -6.15 14.72 -7.67
CA SER A 38 -5.27 15.74 -7.14
C SER A 38 -5.27 16.98 -8.03
N ARG A 39 -5.44 18.16 -7.43
CA ARG A 39 -5.25 19.44 -8.13
C ARG A 39 -3.77 19.75 -8.38
N HIS A 40 -2.89 19.29 -7.49
CA HIS A 40 -1.45 19.55 -7.57
C HIS A 40 -0.74 18.60 -8.54
N ASN A 41 -1.24 17.36 -8.64
CA ASN A 41 -0.71 16.35 -9.54
C ASN A 41 -1.85 15.79 -10.43
N PRO A 42 -2.41 16.61 -11.33
CA PRO A 42 -3.56 16.24 -12.16
C PRO A 42 -3.30 15.01 -13.05
N GLN A 43 -2.05 14.79 -13.47
CA GLN A 43 -1.62 13.63 -14.25
C GLN A 43 -1.84 12.29 -13.52
N PHE A 44 -1.85 12.30 -12.18
CA PHE A 44 -2.20 11.13 -11.38
C PHE A 44 -3.68 11.13 -10.98
N GLY A 45 -4.54 11.94 -11.61
CA GLY A 45 -5.99 11.76 -11.48
C GLY A 45 -6.43 10.46 -12.14
N ARG A 46 -7.45 9.78 -11.60
CA ARG A 46 -7.94 8.49 -12.13
C ARG A 46 -8.24 8.52 -13.62
N GLU A 47 -8.88 9.58 -14.10
CA GLU A 47 -9.21 9.73 -15.52
C GLU A 47 -7.96 9.91 -16.39
N GLU A 48 -6.98 10.69 -15.92
CA GLU A 48 -5.72 10.89 -16.64
C GLU A 48 -4.87 9.61 -16.64
N MET A 49 -4.73 8.93 -15.50
CA MET A 49 -4.08 7.63 -15.39
C MET A 49 -4.66 6.62 -16.38
N GLY A 50 -5.99 6.55 -16.48
CA GLY A 50 -6.69 5.68 -17.42
C GLY A 50 -6.44 6.00 -18.90
N ARG A 51 -5.86 7.18 -19.22
CA ARG A 51 -5.46 7.56 -20.57
C ARG A 51 -3.98 7.34 -20.81
N TRP A 52 -3.13 7.96 -19.99
CA TRP A 52 -1.69 7.99 -20.28
C TRP A 52 -1.00 6.68 -19.92
N ALA A 53 -1.43 5.97 -18.86
CA ALA A 53 -0.74 4.75 -18.45
C ALA A 53 -0.85 3.65 -19.53
N PRO A 54 -2.04 3.34 -20.09
CA PRO A 54 -2.13 2.37 -21.18
C PRO A 54 -1.36 2.81 -22.45
N ALA A 55 -1.33 4.12 -22.73
CA ALA A 55 -0.54 4.66 -23.84
C ALA A 55 0.98 4.47 -23.64
N ALA A 56 1.43 4.33 -22.40
CA ALA A 56 2.80 3.99 -22.02
C ALA A 56 3.02 2.47 -21.85
N GLY A 57 2.03 1.63 -22.18
CA GLY A 57 2.10 0.17 -22.02
C GLY A 57 1.91 -0.31 -20.58
N ILE A 58 1.30 0.51 -19.72
CA ILE A 58 1.07 0.21 -18.30
C ILE A 58 -0.43 0.12 -18.05
N ASP A 59 -0.90 -1.03 -17.59
CA ASP A 59 -2.29 -1.20 -17.16
C ASP A 59 -2.57 -0.39 -15.89
N TYR A 60 -3.82 0.07 -15.75
CA TYR A 60 -4.24 0.87 -14.61
C TYR A 60 -5.52 0.32 -13.99
N LEU A 61 -5.43 -0.06 -12.72
CA LEU A 61 -6.55 -0.55 -11.92
C LEU A 61 -6.67 0.24 -10.63
N TRP A 62 -7.88 0.66 -10.29
CA TRP A 62 -8.16 1.30 -9.01
C TRP A 62 -8.76 0.29 -8.02
N LEU A 63 -8.10 0.12 -6.87
CA LEU A 63 -8.49 -0.81 -5.80
C LEU A 63 -8.91 -0.02 -4.54
N PRO A 64 -10.13 0.55 -4.49
CA PRO A 64 -10.57 1.39 -3.37
C PRO A 64 -10.64 0.66 -2.02
N GLY A 65 -10.82 -0.67 -2.06
CA GLY A 65 -10.79 -1.54 -0.88
C GLY A 65 -9.47 -1.45 -0.11
N LEU A 66 -8.37 -1.18 -0.81
CA LEU A 66 -7.02 -1.02 -0.23
C LEU A 66 -6.68 0.43 0.17
N GLY A 67 -7.65 1.34 0.03
CA GLY A 67 -7.59 2.77 0.33
C GLY A 67 -6.97 3.16 1.68
N GLY A 68 -5.96 4.02 1.69
CA GLY A 68 -5.31 4.47 2.93
C GLY A 68 -6.11 5.36 3.90
N ARG A 69 -7.10 6.13 3.43
CA ARG A 69 -7.85 7.07 4.28
C ARG A 69 -9.01 6.34 4.96
N ARG A 70 -8.94 6.23 6.29
CA ARG A 70 -9.91 5.52 7.14
C ARG A 70 -10.29 6.35 8.37
N ARG A 71 -11.48 6.08 8.90
CA ARG A 71 -11.95 6.72 10.13
C ARG A 71 -11.39 5.95 11.34
N PRO A 72 -10.81 6.63 12.33
CA PRO A 72 -10.30 5.98 13.53
C PRO A 72 -11.39 5.30 14.35
N VAL A 73 -11.03 4.19 15.00
CA VAL A 73 -11.86 3.48 15.98
C VAL A 73 -11.31 3.76 17.38
N ALA A 74 -12.17 4.16 18.31
CA ALA A 74 -11.76 4.61 19.65
C ALA A 74 -10.98 3.56 20.46
N ALA A 75 -11.24 2.27 20.23
CA ALA A 75 -10.65 1.15 20.96
C ALA A 75 -9.77 0.25 20.08
N SER A 76 -8.99 0.84 19.17
CA SER A 76 -8.06 0.06 18.32
C SER A 76 -7.06 -0.77 19.15
N LYS A 77 -6.88 -2.03 18.76
CA LYS A 77 -5.90 -2.95 19.36
C LYS A 77 -4.47 -2.71 18.89
N HIS A 78 -4.27 -1.92 17.83
CA HIS A 78 -2.97 -1.66 17.22
C HIS A 78 -2.17 -0.56 17.94
N ARG A 79 -1.93 -0.77 19.25
CA ARG A 79 -1.39 0.24 20.17
C ARG A 79 0.06 0.66 19.89
N ALA A 80 0.85 -0.15 19.19
CA ALA A 80 2.22 0.18 18.80
C ALA A 80 2.30 1.21 17.66
N LEU A 81 1.24 1.31 16.85
CA LEU A 81 1.13 2.35 15.83
C LEU A 81 0.80 3.69 16.49
N ARG A 82 1.77 4.61 16.53
CA ARG A 82 1.63 5.92 17.20
C ARG A 82 0.65 6.87 16.51
N HIS A 83 0.60 6.84 15.19
CA HIS A 83 -0.25 7.71 14.40
C HIS A 83 -1.64 7.11 14.18
N GLU A 84 -2.67 7.93 14.42
CA GLU A 84 -4.08 7.51 14.37
C GLU A 84 -4.50 7.01 12.99
N ALA A 85 -4.03 7.65 11.91
CA ALA A 85 -4.33 7.21 10.55
C ALA A 85 -3.81 5.79 10.25
N PHE A 86 -2.66 5.42 10.80
CA PHE A 86 -2.12 4.07 10.66
C PHE A 86 -2.91 3.06 11.49
N ARG A 87 -3.33 3.40 12.71
CA ARG A 87 -4.25 2.56 13.50
C ARG A 87 -5.56 2.31 12.75
N ALA A 88 -6.17 3.38 12.23
CA ALA A 88 -7.39 3.30 11.47
C ALA A 88 -7.26 2.43 10.20
N TYR A 89 -6.10 2.49 9.53
CA TYR A 89 -5.82 1.60 8.40
C TYR A 89 -5.63 0.16 8.85
N ALA A 90 -4.93 -0.08 9.96
CA ALA A 90 -4.75 -1.42 10.51
C ALA A 90 -6.08 -2.06 10.92
N ASP A 91 -6.97 -1.31 11.57
CA ASP A 91 -8.33 -1.78 11.90
C ASP A 91 -9.11 -2.15 10.62
N HIS A 92 -8.91 -1.39 9.53
CA HIS A 92 -9.55 -1.65 8.24
C HIS A 92 -9.04 -2.92 7.55
N MET A 93 -7.81 -3.39 7.85
CA MET A 93 -7.24 -4.59 7.20
C MET A 93 -8.00 -5.88 7.52
N GLU A 94 -8.83 -5.87 8.55
CA GLU A 94 -9.70 -7.00 8.92
C GLU A 94 -11.08 -6.93 8.23
N SER A 95 -11.37 -5.86 7.51
CA SER A 95 -12.66 -5.67 6.84
C SER A 95 -12.80 -6.56 5.59
N PRO A 96 -14.02 -7.01 5.25
CA PRO A 96 -14.27 -7.74 4.00
C PRO A 96 -13.82 -6.98 2.75
N ALA A 97 -13.94 -5.65 2.74
CA ALA A 97 -13.53 -4.81 1.63
C ALA A 97 -12.01 -4.80 1.41
N PHE A 98 -11.22 -4.83 2.50
CA PHE A 98 -9.78 -4.97 2.40
C PHE A 98 -9.40 -6.35 1.88
N LEU A 99 -9.97 -7.41 2.47
CA LEU A 99 -9.65 -8.79 2.10
C LEU A 99 -9.99 -9.09 0.63
N ALA A 100 -11.13 -8.57 0.15
CA ALA A 100 -11.50 -8.62 -1.26
C ALA A 100 -10.48 -7.90 -2.15
N GLY A 101 -10.10 -6.66 -1.77
CA GLY A 101 -9.08 -5.90 -2.52
C GLY A 101 -7.70 -6.57 -2.55
N VAL A 102 -7.31 -7.28 -1.49
CA VAL A 102 -6.09 -8.11 -1.50
C VAL A 102 -6.28 -9.28 -2.47
N GLY A 103 -7.45 -9.93 -2.47
CA GLY A 103 -7.78 -10.97 -3.45
C GLY A 103 -7.62 -10.47 -4.89
N ASP A 104 -8.22 -9.33 -5.22
CA ASP A 104 -8.12 -8.71 -6.56
C ASP A 104 -6.67 -8.42 -6.95
N LEU A 105 -5.86 -7.89 -6.01
CA LEU A 105 -4.44 -7.62 -6.24
C LEU A 105 -3.64 -8.90 -6.49
N LEU A 106 -3.92 -9.99 -5.79
CA LEU A 106 -3.22 -11.25 -5.97
C LEU A 106 -3.61 -11.93 -7.28
N THR A 107 -4.89 -11.91 -7.66
CA THR A 107 -5.34 -12.36 -8.98
C THR A 107 -4.61 -11.60 -10.08
N LEU A 108 -4.46 -10.27 -9.94
CA LEU A 108 -3.69 -9.46 -10.89
C LEU A 108 -2.21 -9.89 -10.95
N ALA A 109 -1.59 -10.19 -9.80
CA ALA A 109 -0.20 -10.63 -9.72
C ALA A 109 0.07 -12.04 -10.28
N GLU A 110 -0.98 -12.80 -10.64
CA GLU A 110 -0.82 -14.10 -11.33
C GLU A 110 -0.45 -13.94 -12.80
N THR A 111 -0.84 -12.81 -13.42
CA THR A 111 -0.67 -12.58 -14.87
C THR A 111 0.09 -11.31 -15.22
N ALA A 112 0.43 -10.48 -14.22
CA ALA A 112 1.08 -9.19 -14.38
C ALA A 112 2.12 -8.96 -13.28
N SER A 113 2.88 -7.87 -13.40
CA SER A 113 3.85 -7.40 -12.41
C SER A 113 3.36 -6.10 -11.75
N PRO A 114 2.40 -6.16 -10.81
CA PRO A 114 1.72 -4.97 -10.33
C PRO A 114 2.54 -4.17 -9.31
N ALA A 115 2.53 -2.84 -9.46
CA ALA A 115 2.92 -1.91 -8.41
C ALA A 115 1.72 -1.30 -7.71
N VAL A 116 1.63 -1.53 -6.40
CA VAL A 116 0.73 -0.83 -5.49
C VAL A 116 1.16 0.64 -5.39
N MET A 117 0.31 1.54 -5.87
CA MET A 117 0.61 2.97 -5.93
C MET A 117 -0.17 3.79 -4.90
N CYS A 118 0.52 4.73 -4.24
CA CYS A 118 -0.12 5.84 -3.53
C CYS A 118 0.56 7.19 -3.81
N SER A 119 0.13 8.27 -3.14
CA SER A 119 0.69 9.61 -3.36
C SER A 119 2.01 9.90 -2.66
N GLU A 120 2.25 9.33 -1.48
CA GLU A 120 3.47 9.57 -0.71
C GLU A 120 4.66 8.90 -1.40
N SER A 121 5.78 9.61 -1.55
CA SER A 121 6.97 9.08 -2.23
C SER A 121 7.59 7.91 -1.47
N VAL A 122 7.69 8.02 -0.14
CA VAL A 122 8.34 7.01 0.71
C VAL A 122 7.33 6.04 1.34
N TRP A 123 7.56 4.73 1.17
CA TRP A 123 6.59 3.71 1.60
C TRP A 123 6.32 3.71 3.11
N TRP A 124 7.33 4.02 3.93
CA TRP A 124 7.24 3.97 5.40
C TRP A 124 6.41 5.09 6.03
N ARG A 125 6.03 6.13 5.29
CA ARG A 125 5.19 7.25 5.77
C ARG A 125 3.74 7.15 5.33
N CYS A 126 3.34 6.05 4.68
CA CYS A 126 2.00 5.86 4.18
C CYS A 126 1.47 4.44 4.42
N HIS A 127 0.18 4.25 4.15
CA HIS A 127 -0.52 2.98 4.33
C HIS A 127 0.07 1.82 3.51
N ARG A 128 0.84 2.08 2.43
CA ARG A 128 1.54 1.03 1.68
C ARG A 128 2.44 0.18 2.58
N ARG A 129 2.99 0.75 3.67
CA ARG A 129 3.75 0.00 4.67
C ARG A 129 2.94 -1.14 5.29
N LEU A 130 1.71 -0.86 5.71
CA LEU A 130 0.87 -1.84 6.42
C LEU A 130 0.23 -2.84 5.45
N LEU A 131 -0.06 -2.41 4.22
CA LEU A 131 -0.44 -3.33 3.15
C LEU A 131 0.71 -4.30 2.83
N ALA A 132 1.95 -3.81 2.79
CA ALA A 132 3.13 -4.65 2.60
C ALA A 132 3.32 -5.64 3.77
N ASP A 133 3.11 -5.21 5.02
CA ASP A 133 3.09 -6.11 6.17
C ASP A 133 2.10 -7.26 5.95
N HIS A 134 0.87 -6.95 5.52
CA HIS A 134 -0.17 -7.96 5.27
C HIS A 134 0.24 -8.94 4.15
N LEU A 135 0.70 -8.42 3.01
CA LEU A 135 1.11 -9.24 1.88
C LEU A 135 2.26 -10.20 2.27
N THR A 136 3.27 -9.70 2.99
CA THR A 136 4.42 -10.52 3.38
C THR A 136 4.09 -11.49 4.52
N LEU A 137 3.48 -11.02 5.61
CA LEU A 137 3.31 -11.83 6.82
C LEU A 137 2.08 -12.76 6.81
N VAL A 138 1.01 -12.37 6.09
CA VAL A 138 -0.23 -13.15 6.03
C VAL A 138 -0.31 -13.96 4.75
N ARG A 139 0.12 -13.40 3.62
CA ARG A 139 0.01 -14.05 2.30
C ARG A 139 1.30 -14.68 1.79
N GLY A 140 2.43 -14.46 2.46
CA GLY A 140 3.73 -15.00 2.04
C GLY A 140 4.21 -14.43 0.70
N ILE A 141 3.80 -13.22 0.35
CA ILE A 141 4.13 -12.55 -0.91
C ILE A 141 5.36 -11.66 -0.70
N ASP A 142 6.31 -11.75 -1.63
CA ASP A 142 7.47 -10.87 -1.62
C ASP A 142 7.04 -9.47 -2.03
N VAL A 143 7.38 -8.48 -1.19
CA VAL A 143 7.08 -7.07 -1.48
C VAL A 143 8.38 -6.30 -1.69
N VAL A 144 8.46 -5.59 -2.81
CA VAL A 144 9.61 -4.75 -3.18
C VAL A 144 9.17 -3.31 -3.36
N HIS A 145 9.82 -2.39 -2.65
CA HIS A 145 9.56 -0.97 -2.76
C HIS A 145 10.44 -0.34 -3.84
N LEU A 146 9.81 0.21 -4.87
CA LEU A 146 10.45 1.00 -5.93
C LEU A 146 10.52 2.47 -5.49
N MET A 147 11.74 2.95 -5.31
CA MET A 147 12.05 4.32 -4.89
C MET A 147 12.24 5.22 -6.12
N HIS A 148 12.08 6.54 -5.97
CA HIS A 148 12.15 7.48 -7.11
C HIS A 148 13.54 7.57 -7.76
N ASP A 149 14.59 7.12 -7.07
CA ASP A 149 15.95 7.01 -7.59
C ASP A 149 16.21 5.67 -8.30
N GLY A 150 15.16 4.86 -8.52
CA GLY A 150 15.24 3.53 -9.12
C GLY A 150 15.69 2.43 -8.16
N ARG A 151 16.02 2.76 -6.90
CA ARG A 151 16.41 1.74 -5.91
C ARG A 151 15.23 0.82 -5.60
N LEU A 152 15.51 -0.49 -5.61
CA LEU A 152 14.61 -1.53 -5.13
C LEU A 152 14.98 -1.89 -3.69
N SER A 153 14.01 -1.86 -2.79
CA SER A 153 14.20 -2.22 -1.37
C SER A 153 13.19 -3.30 -0.98
N PRO A 154 13.63 -4.49 -0.54
CA PRO A 154 12.74 -5.47 0.06
C PRO A 154 11.99 -4.86 1.25
N HIS A 155 10.75 -5.31 1.46
CA HIS A 155 9.96 -4.89 2.59
C HIS A 155 10.50 -5.47 3.90
N ALA A 156 10.65 -4.60 4.91
CA ALA A 156 10.92 -4.99 6.28
C ALA A 156 9.65 -4.78 7.11
N PRO A 157 9.19 -5.78 7.87
CA PRO A 157 8.00 -5.67 8.68
C PRO A 157 8.03 -4.49 9.65
N THR A 158 6.89 -3.84 9.86
CA THR A 158 6.75 -2.73 10.80
C THR A 158 7.04 -3.16 12.23
N ASP A 159 7.85 -2.39 12.96
CA ASP A 159 8.10 -2.61 14.38
C ASP A 159 6.81 -2.75 15.19
N GLY A 160 6.78 -3.76 16.06
CA GLY A 160 5.64 -4.04 16.93
C GLY A 160 4.55 -4.91 16.29
N VAL A 161 4.68 -5.28 15.02
CA VAL A 161 3.75 -6.19 14.33
C VAL A 161 3.95 -7.63 14.81
N ARG A 162 2.85 -8.36 14.95
CA ARG A 162 2.83 -9.81 15.10
C ARG A 162 1.62 -10.40 14.39
N LEU A 163 1.74 -11.66 14.01
CA LEU A 163 0.63 -12.45 13.50
C LEU A 163 -0.26 -12.91 14.68
N ALA A 164 -1.57 -12.86 14.50
CA ALA A 164 -2.58 -13.29 15.45
C ALA A 164 -3.69 -14.05 14.71
N GLY A 165 -3.49 -15.35 14.47
CA GLY A 165 -4.29 -16.09 13.50
C GLY A 165 -4.00 -15.57 12.09
N ASP A 166 -5.05 -15.25 11.32
CA ASP A 166 -4.92 -14.72 9.95
C ASP A 166 -4.89 -13.18 9.89
N ALA A 167 -4.78 -12.52 11.04
CA ALA A 167 -4.75 -11.07 11.15
C ALA A 167 -3.44 -10.55 11.74
N LEU A 168 -3.10 -9.31 11.43
CA LEU A 168 -1.96 -8.61 12.03
C LEU A 168 -2.41 -7.78 13.22
N VAL A 169 -1.63 -7.81 14.30
CA VAL A 169 -1.80 -6.92 15.46
C VAL A 169 -0.48 -6.18 15.69
N TYR A 170 -0.57 -4.88 15.95
CA TYR A 170 0.59 -4.02 16.21
C TYR A 170 0.56 -3.61 17.68
N ASP A 171 1.04 -4.47 18.57
CA ASP A 171 1.00 -4.27 20.03
C ASP A 171 2.28 -4.73 20.74
N VAL A 172 3.25 -5.30 20.02
CA VAL A 172 4.49 -5.81 20.62
C VAL A 172 5.38 -4.64 21.05
N GLY A 173 6.04 -4.81 22.20
CA GLY A 173 6.92 -3.78 22.78
C GLY A 173 6.19 -2.63 23.46
N ILE A 174 4.86 -2.69 23.59
CA ILE A 174 4.07 -1.72 24.34
C ILE A 174 3.84 -2.21 25.76
N THR A 175 4.28 -1.44 26.74
CA THR A 175 3.89 -1.64 28.13
C THR A 175 2.48 -1.07 28.32
N PRO A 176 1.47 -1.87 28.73
CA PRO A 176 0.17 -1.32 29.05
C PRO A 176 0.31 -0.33 30.22
N PRO A 177 -0.47 0.77 30.24
CA PRO A 177 -0.48 1.67 31.38
C PRO A 177 -0.85 0.88 32.64
N LEU A 178 -0.18 1.19 33.76
CA LEU A 178 -0.52 0.60 35.06
C LEU A 178 -2.00 0.88 35.35
N SER A 179 -2.79 -0.17 35.53
CA SER A 179 -4.15 -0.03 36.03
C SER A 179 -4.07 0.50 37.46
N VAL A 180 -4.36 1.78 37.66
CA VAL A 180 -4.63 2.31 39.00
C VAL A 180 -6.10 2.04 39.26
N THR A 181 -6.39 0.94 39.96
CA THR A 181 -7.67 0.69 40.62
C THR A 181 -7.94 1.72 41.71
#